data_AF-A0A8J7EFL7-F1
#
_entry.id   AF-A0A8J7EFL7-F1
#
_cell.length_a   1.000
_cell.length_b   1.000
_cell.length_c   1.000
_cell.angle_alpha   90.00
_cell.angle_beta   90.00
_cell.angle_gamma   90.00
#
_symmetry.space_group_name_H-M   'P 1'
#
loop_
_entity.id
_entity.type
_entity.pdbx_description
1 polymer ?
#
loop_
_entity_poly.entity_id
_entity_poly.type
_entity_poly.pdbx_seq_one_letter_code
_entity_poly.pdbx_strand_id
1 'polypeptide(L)'
;MAIRRILVDEGLLLELLFGRPLPLCQGDRLWELFLQGQLQGYVTDLALGLVGRYAMRSRKPATIAITLTQLGRLLRCCPIDQTMMHTAQRSQLGLPFALQAAVVAQLGLDGIVTHRPLDYVTDTGEGEVPIYTPGHLLGEYAAGYIEARRSQLETLYQDDAVVDQRSWLGRLEYVEVCCGQDRPTATVRLQSPLGYTHQETAFGVGPVDAALRALNLAVSHYIPVADVQMVSYRCLATTADSPVSAMVLLERQMALFPGRGFHLDVVMASIEAYLNALGYLIFCDRL
;
A
#
# COMPACT_ATOMS: atom_id res chain seq x y z
N MET A 1 -19.95 4.23 19.00
CA MET A 1 -18.48 4.29 19.19
C MET A 1 -18.08 5.75 19.32
N ALA A 2 -17.04 6.06 20.10
CA ALA A 2 -16.47 7.40 20.10
C ALA A 2 -15.90 7.71 18.70
N ILE A 3 -16.10 8.94 18.22
CA ILE A 3 -15.56 9.38 16.91
C ILE A 3 -14.05 9.50 17.07
N ARG A 4 -13.28 8.76 16.24
CA ARG A 4 -11.81 8.89 16.26
C ARG A 4 -11.40 10.24 15.68
N ARG A 5 -10.42 10.84 16.33
CA ARG A 5 -9.75 12.08 16.00
C ARG A 5 -8.39 11.73 15.41
N ILE A 6 -8.24 11.86 14.10
CA ILE A 6 -7.05 11.41 13.37
C ILE A 6 -6.39 12.61 12.69
N LEU A 7 -5.06 12.72 12.83
CA LEU A 7 -4.26 13.66 12.05
C LEU A 7 -3.99 13.06 10.66
N VAL A 8 -4.27 13.81 9.61
CA VAL A 8 -3.95 13.43 8.23
C VAL A 8 -2.54 13.89 7.92
N ASP A 9 -1.66 12.93 7.60
CA ASP A 9 -0.28 13.20 7.22
C ASP A 9 -0.17 14.21 6.06
N GLU A 10 0.82 15.10 6.11
CA GLU A 10 0.99 16.16 5.09
C GLU A 10 1.22 15.59 3.69
N GLY A 11 1.99 14.50 3.59
CA GLY A 11 2.24 13.80 2.34
C GLY A 11 0.97 13.16 1.81
N LEU A 12 0.25 12.43 2.65
CA LEU A 12 -1.05 11.85 2.32
C LEU A 12 -2.06 12.92 1.88
N LEU A 13 -2.12 14.05 2.58
CA LEU A 13 -2.99 15.16 2.23
C LEU A 13 -2.67 15.71 0.84
N LEU A 14 -1.39 15.93 0.52
CA LEU A 14 -1.00 16.39 -0.81
C LEU A 14 -1.36 15.38 -1.90
N GLU A 15 -1.24 14.08 -1.62
CA GLU A 15 -1.66 13.03 -2.55
C GLU A 15 -3.17 13.02 -2.78
N LEU A 16 -3.96 13.10 -1.71
CA LEU A 16 -5.42 13.13 -1.78
C LEU A 16 -5.95 14.31 -2.62
N LEU A 17 -5.18 15.39 -2.70
CA LEU A 17 -5.59 16.64 -3.36
C LEU A 17 -5.00 16.83 -4.74
N PHE A 18 -3.75 16.41 -4.93
CA PHE A 18 -2.98 16.71 -6.12
C PHE A 18 -2.21 15.51 -6.70
N GLY A 19 -2.17 14.39 -5.98
CA GLY A 19 -1.47 13.19 -6.38
C GLY A 19 -2.29 12.29 -7.31
N ARG A 20 -1.76 11.09 -7.56
CA ARG A 20 -2.55 10.00 -8.14
C ARG A 20 -3.59 9.57 -7.10
N PRO A 21 -4.78 9.11 -7.51
CA PRO A 21 -5.75 8.56 -6.57
C PRO A 21 -5.07 7.47 -5.73
N LEU A 22 -5.26 7.53 -4.41
CA LEU A 22 -4.79 6.47 -3.52
C LEU A 22 -5.29 5.12 -4.05
N PRO A 23 -4.52 4.04 -3.84
CA PRO A 23 -4.94 2.71 -4.26
C PRO A 23 -6.36 2.45 -3.77
N LEU A 24 -7.15 1.75 -4.59
CA LEU A 24 -8.44 1.21 -4.16
C LEU A 24 -9.48 2.28 -3.73
N CYS A 25 -9.42 3.50 -4.25
CA CYS A 25 -10.33 4.60 -3.86
C CYS A 25 -10.32 4.88 -2.35
N GLN A 26 -9.26 4.48 -1.64
CA GLN A 26 -9.14 4.71 -0.20
C GLN A 26 -9.28 6.19 0.14
N GLY A 27 -8.81 7.07 -0.75
CA GLY A 27 -8.95 8.52 -0.58
C GLY A 27 -10.39 9.00 -0.62
N ASP A 28 -11.19 8.56 -1.60
CA ASP A 28 -12.60 8.93 -1.71
C ASP A 28 -13.39 8.43 -0.50
N ARG A 29 -13.13 7.19 -0.08
CA ARG A 29 -13.80 6.62 1.10
C ARG A 29 -13.38 7.31 2.39
N LEU A 30 -12.11 7.66 2.53
CA LEU A 30 -11.62 8.44 3.66
C LEU A 30 -12.32 9.81 3.71
N TRP A 31 -12.52 10.45 2.56
CA TRP A 31 -13.31 11.69 2.47
C TRP A 31 -14.77 11.49 2.87
N GLU A 32 -15.42 10.41 2.44
CA GLU A 32 -16.78 10.08 2.85
C GLU A 32 -16.90 9.92 4.38
N LEU A 33 -15.93 9.25 5.02
CA LEU A 33 -15.93 9.09 6.48
C LEU A 33 -15.83 10.44 7.21
N PHE A 34 -15.00 11.36 6.71
CA PHE A 34 -14.91 12.72 7.25
C PHE A 34 -16.21 13.51 7.00
N LEU A 35 -16.77 13.44 5.79
CA LEU A 35 -18.03 14.10 5.42
C LEU A 35 -19.22 13.62 6.26
N GLN A 36 -19.28 12.32 6.56
CA GLN A 36 -20.34 11.70 7.36
C GLN A 36 -20.11 11.88 8.88
N GLY A 37 -19.00 12.49 9.30
CA GLY A 37 -18.66 12.69 10.71
C GLY A 37 -18.34 11.38 11.45
N GLN A 38 -18.06 10.30 10.72
CA GLN A 38 -17.63 9.02 11.31
C GLN A 38 -16.17 9.07 11.74
N LEU A 39 -15.36 9.89 11.06
CA LEU A 39 -14.02 10.29 11.46
C LEU A 39 -13.96 11.81 11.65
N GLN A 40 -13.17 12.25 12.62
CA GLN A 40 -12.84 13.65 12.80
C GLN A 40 -11.39 13.89 12.37
N GLY A 41 -11.21 14.57 11.24
CA GLY A 41 -9.90 14.80 10.66
C GLY A 41 -9.24 16.07 11.17
N TYR A 42 -7.92 16.00 11.36
CA TYR A 42 -7.06 17.10 11.77
C TYR A 42 -5.91 17.27 10.78
N VAL A 43 -5.39 18.49 10.67
CA VAL A 43 -4.26 18.84 9.81
C VAL A 43 -3.42 19.92 10.49
N THR A 44 -2.10 19.93 10.30
CA THR A 44 -1.24 21.00 10.81
C THR A 44 -1.39 22.27 9.97
N ASP A 45 -1.17 23.44 10.58
CA ASP A 45 -1.09 24.71 9.85
C ASP A 45 0.06 24.73 8.82
N LEU A 46 1.14 23.99 9.10
CA LEU A 46 2.27 23.78 8.18
C LEU A 46 1.84 23.02 6.92
N ALA A 47 1.03 21.96 7.06
CA ALA A 47 0.50 21.21 5.92
C ALA A 47 -0.40 22.08 5.04
N LEU A 48 -1.27 22.90 5.64
CA LEU A 48 -2.10 23.84 4.88
C LEU A 48 -1.23 24.83 4.08
N GLY A 49 -0.14 25.31 4.68
CA GLY A 49 0.86 26.12 3.99
C GLY A 49 1.53 25.39 2.81
N LEU A 50 1.83 24.09 2.94
CA LEU A 50 2.36 23.26 1.86
C LEU A 50 1.35 23.08 0.73
N VAL A 51 0.10 22.76 1.06
CA VAL A 51 -1.00 22.63 0.09
C VAL A 51 -1.18 23.93 -0.67
N GLY A 52 -1.16 25.09 0.00
CA GLY A 52 -1.23 26.41 -0.63
C GLY A 52 -0.05 26.69 -1.58
N ARG A 53 1.19 26.34 -1.19
CA ARG A 53 2.35 26.48 -2.07
C ARG A 53 2.28 25.56 -3.29
N TYR A 54 1.81 24.33 -3.10
CA TYR A 54 1.62 23.37 -4.19
C TYR A 54 0.54 23.86 -5.16
N ALA A 55 -0.57 24.34 -4.61
CA ALA A 55 -1.69 24.91 -5.36
C ALA A 55 -1.23 25.98 -6.36
N MET A 56 -0.46 26.95 -5.87
CA MET A 56 0.04 28.07 -6.67
C MET A 56 0.92 27.63 -7.84
N ARG A 57 1.60 26.48 -7.74
CA ARG A 57 2.47 25.96 -8.80
C ARG A 57 1.73 25.15 -9.88
N SER A 58 0.56 24.61 -9.56
CA SER A 58 -0.13 23.59 -10.37
C SER A 58 -0.99 24.09 -11.55
N ARG A 59 -0.76 25.33 -12.06
CA ARG A 59 -1.44 25.93 -13.24
C ARG A 59 -2.99 25.99 -13.23
N LYS A 60 -3.68 25.55 -12.16
CA LYS A 60 -5.15 25.59 -12.01
C LYS A 60 -5.61 26.23 -10.68
N PRO A 61 -5.27 27.50 -10.40
CA PRO A 61 -5.43 28.10 -9.07
C PRO A 61 -6.89 28.19 -8.57
N ALA A 62 -7.86 28.42 -9.46
CA ALA A 62 -9.27 28.59 -9.10
C ALA A 62 -9.90 27.30 -8.53
N THR A 63 -9.63 26.16 -9.14
CA THR A 63 -10.09 24.84 -8.64
C THR A 63 -9.55 24.58 -7.24
N ILE A 64 -8.33 25.03 -6.96
CA ILE A 64 -7.63 24.66 -5.74
C ILE A 64 -8.00 25.56 -4.56
N ALA A 65 -8.31 26.83 -4.81
CA ALA A 65 -8.89 27.69 -3.78
C ALA A 65 -10.22 27.11 -3.26
N ILE A 66 -11.04 26.54 -4.15
CA ILE A 66 -12.28 25.85 -3.79
C ILE A 66 -11.96 24.60 -2.96
N THR A 67 -11.00 23.77 -3.41
CA THR A 67 -10.55 22.56 -2.68
C THR A 67 -10.01 22.88 -1.28
N LEU A 68 -9.18 23.93 -1.15
CA LEU A 68 -8.66 24.41 0.15
C LEU A 68 -9.78 24.89 1.08
N THR A 69 -10.77 25.58 0.53
CA THR A 69 -11.93 26.03 1.31
C THR A 69 -12.78 24.85 1.80
N GLN A 70 -12.94 23.81 0.96
CA GLN A 70 -13.64 22.59 1.34
C GLN A 70 -12.86 21.79 2.40
N LEU A 71 -11.54 21.66 2.26
CA LEU A 71 -10.68 21.05 3.27
C LEU A 71 -10.76 21.72 4.62
N GLY A 72 -10.71 23.06 4.67
CA GLY A 72 -10.81 23.80 5.93
C GLY A 72 -12.16 23.64 6.63
N ARG A 73 -13.19 23.16 5.92
CA ARG A 73 -14.49 22.81 6.50
C ARG A 73 -14.53 21.35 6.99
N LEU A 74 -13.76 20.46 6.36
CA LEU A 74 -13.74 19.03 6.67
C LEU A 74 -12.70 18.65 7.73
N LEU A 75 -11.53 19.28 7.70
CA LEU A 75 -10.41 19.02 8.60
C LEU A 75 -10.21 20.20 9.55
N ARG A 76 -9.91 19.89 10.82
CA ARG A 76 -9.58 20.90 11.82
C ARG A 76 -8.09 21.24 11.76
N CYS A 77 -7.79 22.53 11.62
CA CYS A 77 -6.42 23.01 11.65
C CYS A 77 -5.85 23.00 13.08
N CYS A 78 -4.62 22.50 13.21
CA CYS A 78 -3.85 22.48 14.45
C CYS A 78 -2.67 23.45 14.31
N PRO A 79 -2.67 24.58 15.03
CA PRO A 79 -1.52 25.47 15.04
C PRO A 79 -0.36 24.81 15.79
N ILE A 80 0.85 24.94 15.25
CA ILE A 80 2.06 24.42 15.88
C ILE A 80 2.63 25.48 16.83
N ASP A 81 2.79 25.13 18.10
CA ASP A 81 3.38 26.01 19.11
C ASP A 81 4.84 25.65 19.44
N GLN A 82 5.47 26.46 20.30
CA GLN A 82 6.86 26.24 20.72
C GLN A 82 7.05 24.95 21.52
N THR A 83 6.03 24.50 22.26
CA THR A 83 6.12 23.28 23.07
C THR A 83 6.11 22.03 22.20
N MET A 84 5.28 22.01 21.15
CA MET A 84 5.27 20.97 20.12
C MET A 84 6.61 20.93 19.39
N MET A 85 7.16 22.11 19.03
CA MET A 85 8.46 22.22 18.36
C MET A 85 9.61 21.68 19.23
N HIS A 86 9.65 22.04 20.52
CA HIS A 86 10.66 21.52 21.44
C HIS A 86 10.53 20.01 21.67
N THR A 87 9.31 19.48 21.67
CA THR A 87 9.07 18.04 21.76
C THR A 87 9.60 17.33 20.52
N ALA A 88 9.25 17.84 19.33
CA ALA A 88 9.70 17.30 18.04
C ALA A 88 11.23 17.30 17.89
N GLN A 89 11.92 18.34 18.35
CA GLN A 89 13.38 18.43 18.31
C GLN A 89 14.10 17.37 19.16
N ARG A 90 13.40 16.77 20.13
CA ARG A 90 13.95 15.72 21.02
C ARG A 90 13.63 14.31 20.51
N SER A 91 12.79 14.20 19.49
CA SER A 91 12.44 12.94 18.83
C SER A 91 13.63 12.38 18.04
N GLN A 92 13.60 11.06 17.83
CA GLN A 92 14.51 10.38 16.91
C GLN A 92 14.00 10.40 15.46
N LEU A 93 12.72 10.78 15.24
CA LEU A 93 12.13 10.90 13.92
C LEU A 93 12.66 12.13 13.18
N GLY A 94 12.59 12.10 11.84
CA GLY A 94 12.82 13.30 11.04
C GLY A 94 11.88 14.43 11.46
N LEU A 95 12.39 15.67 11.53
CA LEU A 95 11.65 16.83 12.07
C LEU A 95 10.19 16.97 11.57
N PRO A 96 9.87 16.82 10.27
CA PRO A 96 8.49 16.91 9.79
C PRO A 96 7.55 15.85 10.39
N PHE A 97 8.06 14.63 10.62
CA PHE A 97 7.30 13.51 11.19
C PHE A 97 7.20 13.63 12.71
N ALA A 98 8.31 14.00 13.36
CA ALA A 98 8.37 14.30 14.79
C ALA A 98 7.37 15.40 15.19
N LEU A 99 7.22 16.42 14.36
CA LEU A 99 6.29 17.52 14.61
C LEU A 99 4.83 17.08 14.57
N GLN A 100 4.48 16.24 13.60
CA GLN A 100 3.15 15.65 13.51
C GLN A 100 2.87 14.71 14.69
N ALA A 101 3.84 13.89 15.09
CA ALA A 101 3.75 13.05 16.28
C ALA A 101 3.55 13.88 17.56
N ALA A 102 4.30 14.98 17.72
CA ALA A 102 4.15 15.89 18.85
C ALA A 102 2.75 16.53 18.90
N VAL A 103 2.19 16.95 17.75
CA VAL A 103 0.82 17.47 17.65
C VAL A 103 -0.20 16.42 18.11
N VAL A 104 -0.08 15.17 17.64
CA VAL A 104 -0.96 14.07 18.03
C VAL A 104 -0.89 13.81 19.53
N ALA A 105 0.32 13.71 20.09
CA ALA A 105 0.51 13.45 21.51
C ALA A 105 -0.06 14.57 22.39
N GLN A 106 0.21 15.83 22.03
CA GLN A 106 -0.17 16.98 22.85
C GLN A 106 -1.68 17.30 22.78
N LEU A 107 -2.32 17.09 21.63
CA LEU A 107 -3.77 17.24 21.48
C LEU A 107 -4.56 15.98 21.89
N GLY A 108 -3.84 14.91 22.24
CA GLY A 108 -4.40 13.61 22.58
C GLY A 108 -5.24 13.05 21.44
N LEU A 109 -4.78 13.14 20.20
CA LEU A 109 -5.44 12.55 19.03
C LEU A 109 -5.22 11.03 19.02
N ASP A 110 -6.08 10.29 18.32
CA ASP A 110 -6.08 8.83 18.31
C ASP A 110 -5.00 8.23 17.38
N GLY A 111 -4.31 9.09 16.61
CA GLY A 111 -3.13 8.78 15.82
C GLY A 111 -3.00 9.56 14.51
N ILE A 112 -2.08 9.11 13.67
CA ILE A 112 -1.77 9.69 12.35
C ILE A 112 -2.19 8.69 11.27
N VAL A 113 -2.89 9.17 10.23
CA VAL A 113 -3.11 8.40 9.00
C VAL A 113 -2.10 8.82 7.94
N THR A 114 -1.32 7.87 7.42
CA THR A 114 -0.26 8.10 6.43
C THR A 114 -0.15 6.92 5.45
N HIS A 115 0.29 7.18 4.21
CA HIS A 115 0.70 6.12 3.29
C HIS A 115 2.18 5.73 3.45
N ARG A 116 2.92 6.37 4.38
CA ARG A 116 4.34 6.14 4.65
C ARG A 116 4.58 5.85 6.13
N PRO A 117 4.08 4.72 6.66
CA PRO A 117 4.18 4.43 8.10
C PRO A 117 5.63 4.30 8.58
N LEU A 118 6.56 3.89 7.70
CA LEU A 118 7.98 3.74 8.03
C LEU A 118 8.68 5.05 8.38
N ASP A 119 8.16 6.19 7.89
CA ASP A 119 8.72 7.51 8.24
C ASP A 119 8.47 7.88 9.73
N TYR A 120 7.60 7.13 10.42
CA TYR A 120 7.22 7.31 11.82
C TYR A 120 7.78 6.22 12.74
N VAL A 121 8.72 5.42 12.25
CA VAL A 121 9.39 4.37 13.03
C VAL A 121 10.75 4.92 13.49
N THR A 122 11.02 4.77 14.79
CA THR A 122 12.32 5.14 15.38
C THR A 122 13.35 4.02 15.19
N ASP A 123 14.63 4.29 15.45
CA ASP A 123 15.70 3.28 15.34
C ASP A 123 15.49 2.06 16.25
N THR A 124 14.69 2.21 17.32
CA THR A 124 14.32 1.12 18.23
C THR A 124 13.15 0.28 17.73
N GLY A 125 12.49 0.69 16.64
CA GLY A 125 11.29 0.05 16.09
C GLY A 125 9.99 0.41 16.81
N GLU A 126 10.04 1.28 17.83
CA GLU A 126 8.85 1.74 18.56
C GLU A 126 8.30 3.04 17.97
N GLY A 127 6.98 3.11 17.81
CA GLY A 127 6.28 4.32 17.34
C GLY A 127 5.94 5.24 18.51
N GLU A 128 6.20 6.54 18.36
CA GLU A 128 5.87 7.55 19.39
C GLU A 128 4.35 7.75 19.56
N VAL A 129 3.60 7.53 18.49
CA VAL A 129 2.13 7.64 18.45
C VAL A 129 1.54 6.54 17.56
N PRO A 130 0.24 6.20 17.69
CA PRO A 130 -0.40 5.25 16.80
C PRO A 130 -0.39 5.73 15.35
N ILE A 131 0.06 4.87 14.44
CA ILE A 131 0.12 5.12 12.99
C ILE A 131 -0.85 4.17 12.28
N TYR A 132 -1.67 4.72 11.39
CA TYR A 132 -2.63 4.01 10.58
C TYR A 132 -2.29 4.22 9.10
N THR A 133 -2.38 3.16 8.30
CA THR A 133 -2.58 3.34 6.87
C THR A 133 -4.06 3.63 6.58
N PRO A 134 -4.39 4.26 5.43
CA PRO A 134 -5.78 4.44 5.04
C PRO A 134 -6.56 3.12 5.04
N GLY A 135 -5.95 2.02 4.55
CA GLY A 135 -6.55 0.69 4.57
C GLY A 135 -6.89 0.22 5.99
N HIS A 136 -5.94 0.28 6.92
CA HIS A 136 -6.15 -0.11 8.32
C HIS A 136 -7.29 0.69 8.95
N LEU A 137 -7.29 2.02 8.75
CA LEU A 137 -8.33 2.89 9.27
C LEU A 137 -9.70 2.54 8.65
N LEU A 138 -9.79 2.34 7.33
CA LEU A 138 -11.04 1.99 6.67
C LEU A 138 -11.61 0.64 7.12
N GLY A 139 -10.74 -0.34 7.39
CA GLY A 139 -11.14 -1.68 7.86
C GLY A 139 -11.96 -1.64 9.15
N GLU A 140 -11.70 -0.68 10.04
CA GLU A 140 -12.44 -0.51 11.29
C GLU A 140 -13.83 0.12 11.10
N TYR A 141 -13.99 0.95 10.06
CA TYR A 141 -15.21 1.74 9.81
C TYR A 141 -16.13 1.11 8.78
N ALA A 142 -15.66 0.07 8.09
CA ALA A 142 -16.43 -0.62 7.07
C ALA A 142 -16.19 -2.13 7.19
N ALA A 143 -16.90 -2.75 8.13
CA ALA A 143 -17.00 -4.20 8.21
C ALA A 143 -17.44 -4.76 6.85
N GLY A 144 -16.67 -5.71 6.31
CA GLY A 144 -16.90 -6.25 4.97
C GLY A 144 -16.39 -5.39 3.81
N TYR A 145 -15.69 -4.28 4.06
CA TYR A 145 -15.09 -3.45 3.00
C TYR A 145 -14.08 -4.24 2.17
N ILE A 146 -13.15 -4.93 2.84
CA ILE A 146 -12.17 -5.78 2.16
C ILE A 146 -12.85 -6.90 1.39
N GLU A 147 -13.89 -7.51 1.96
CA GLU A 147 -14.63 -8.60 1.33
C GLU A 147 -15.42 -8.11 0.09
N ALA A 148 -16.13 -6.98 0.21
CA ALA A 148 -16.86 -6.35 -0.89
C ALA A 148 -15.91 -5.92 -2.01
N ARG A 149 -14.74 -5.36 -1.65
CA ARG A 149 -13.74 -4.95 -2.62
C ARG A 149 -13.06 -6.15 -3.28
N ARG A 150 -12.76 -7.20 -2.53
CA ARG A 150 -12.26 -8.48 -3.07
C ARG A 150 -13.23 -8.99 -4.12
N SER A 151 -14.52 -9.08 -3.78
CA SER A 151 -15.56 -9.53 -4.71
C SER A 151 -15.65 -8.66 -5.97
N GLN A 152 -15.56 -7.33 -5.82
CA GLN A 152 -15.54 -6.40 -6.96
C GLN A 152 -14.30 -6.58 -7.85
N LEU A 153 -13.11 -6.73 -7.25
CA LEU A 153 -11.87 -6.97 -7.99
C LEU A 153 -11.94 -8.32 -8.71
N GLU A 154 -12.40 -9.37 -8.04
CA GLU A 154 -12.58 -10.68 -8.67
C GLU A 154 -13.57 -10.63 -9.84
N THR A 155 -14.60 -9.78 -9.77
CA THR A 155 -15.54 -9.57 -10.89
C THR A 155 -14.90 -8.77 -12.02
N LEU A 156 -14.19 -7.68 -11.70
CA LEU A 156 -13.52 -6.84 -12.70
C LEU A 156 -12.48 -7.62 -13.51
N TYR A 157 -11.76 -8.52 -12.86
CA TYR A 157 -10.70 -9.32 -13.48
C TYR A 157 -11.21 -10.54 -14.27
N GLN A 158 -12.51 -10.83 -14.21
CA GLN A 158 -13.14 -11.74 -15.18
C GLN A 158 -13.24 -11.12 -16.57
N ASP A 159 -13.15 -9.78 -16.66
CA ASP A 159 -13.21 -9.05 -17.92
C ASP A 159 -11.78 -8.76 -18.40
N ASP A 160 -11.36 -9.38 -19.51
CA ASP A 160 -9.98 -9.38 -20.00
C ASP A 160 -9.41 -8.01 -20.40
N ALA A 161 -10.25 -6.96 -20.38
CA ALA A 161 -10.00 -5.71 -21.06
C ALA A 161 -9.18 -4.67 -20.29
N VAL A 162 -8.97 -4.81 -18.96
CA VAL A 162 -8.42 -3.69 -18.16
C VAL A 162 -7.45 -4.15 -17.07
N VAL A 163 -6.16 -4.29 -17.39
CA VAL A 163 -5.11 -4.20 -16.35
C VAL A 163 -3.83 -3.56 -16.91
N ASP A 164 -3.40 -2.50 -16.24
CA ASP A 164 -2.13 -1.82 -16.44
C ASP A 164 -0.98 -2.74 -15.98
N GLN A 165 -0.20 -3.28 -16.92
CA GLN A 165 0.98 -4.08 -16.58
C GLN A 165 2.03 -3.19 -15.92
N ARG A 166 2.09 -3.21 -14.59
CA ARG A 166 3.11 -2.49 -13.84
C ARG A 166 4.37 -3.33 -13.75
N SER A 167 5.49 -2.72 -14.15
CA SER A 167 6.78 -3.38 -14.18
C SER A 167 7.25 -3.69 -12.76
N TRP A 168 7.43 -4.97 -12.48
CA TRP A 168 8.27 -5.48 -11.40
C TRP A 168 9.67 -4.84 -11.49
N LEU A 169 10.24 -4.42 -10.35
CA LEU A 169 11.50 -3.66 -10.33
C LEU A 169 12.76 -4.52 -10.54
N GLY A 170 12.67 -5.84 -10.39
CA GLY A 170 13.78 -6.77 -10.64
C GLY A 170 13.69 -7.50 -11.98
N ARG A 171 14.49 -8.56 -12.13
CA ARG A 171 14.42 -9.49 -13.27
C ARG A 171 14.38 -10.93 -12.79
N LEU A 172 13.44 -11.71 -13.31
CA LEU A 172 13.41 -13.16 -13.14
C LEU A 172 14.42 -13.79 -14.08
N GLU A 173 15.48 -14.39 -13.54
CA GLU A 173 16.57 -14.96 -14.34
C GLU A 173 16.41 -16.48 -14.55
N TYR A 174 15.87 -17.16 -13.54
CA TYR A 174 15.81 -18.62 -13.54
C TYR A 174 14.63 -19.11 -12.70
N VAL A 175 13.94 -20.13 -13.21
CA VAL A 175 12.93 -20.91 -12.50
C VAL A 175 13.14 -22.36 -12.88
N GLU A 176 13.30 -23.20 -11.87
CA GLU A 176 13.29 -24.66 -12.00
C GLU A 176 12.30 -25.22 -11.00
N VAL A 177 11.48 -26.16 -11.47
CA VAL A 177 10.44 -26.78 -10.65
C VAL A 177 10.53 -28.28 -10.83
N CYS A 178 10.76 -28.97 -9.71
CA CYS A 178 10.72 -30.42 -9.62
C CYS A 178 9.35 -30.83 -9.07
N CYS A 179 8.53 -31.43 -9.92
CA CYS A 179 7.22 -31.95 -9.58
C CYS A 179 7.31 -33.34 -8.94
N GLY A 180 6.37 -33.67 -8.05
CA GLY A 180 6.24 -34.98 -7.41
C GLY A 180 5.03 -35.01 -6.48
N GLN A 181 4.59 -36.20 -6.05
CA GLN A 181 3.43 -36.31 -5.14
C GLN A 181 3.73 -35.90 -3.69
N ASP A 182 4.93 -36.20 -3.18
CA ASP A 182 5.21 -36.02 -1.75
C ASP A 182 6.00 -34.75 -1.41
N ARG A 183 6.78 -34.21 -2.36
CA ARG A 183 7.65 -33.05 -2.08
C ARG A 183 8.05 -32.21 -3.31
N PRO A 184 7.11 -31.51 -3.96
CA PRO A 184 7.42 -30.50 -4.95
C PRO A 184 8.47 -29.51 -4.44
N THR A 185 9.46 -29.21 -5.28
CA THR A 185 10.55 -28.29 -4.96
C THR A 185 10.72 -27.30 -6.10
N ALA A 186 11.01 -26.05 -5.78
CA ALA A 186 11.35 -25.07 -6.80
C ALA A 186 12.58 -24.26 -6.39
N THR A 187 13.37 -23.87 -7.39
CA THR A 187 14.51 -22.97 -7.27
C THR A 187 14.24 -21.75 -8.15
N VAL A 188 14.33 -20.57 -7.57
CA VAL A 188 14.09 -19.30 -8.25
C VAL A 188 15.32 -18.42 -8.10
N ARG A 189 15.73 -17.76 -9.18
CA ARG A 189 16.79 -16.74 -9.18
C ARG A 189 16.25 -15.41 -9.67
N LEU A 190 16.45 -14.37 -8.87
CA LEU A 190 16.08 -13.00 -9.17
C LEU A 190 17.32 -12.10 -9.19
N GLN A 191 17.32 -11.13 -10.10
CA GLN A 191 18.21 -9.98 -10.02
C GLN A 191 17.43 -8.80 -9.44
N SER A 192 17.97 -8.21 -8.37
CA SER A 192 17.46 -6.99 -7.75
C SER A 192 17.68 -5.77 -8.67
N PRO A 193 16.96 -4.65 -8.44
CA PRO A 193 17.16 -3.42 -9.21
C PRO A 193 18.59 -2.85 -9.11
N LEU A 194 19.30 -3.19 -8.03
CA LEU A 194 20.68 -2.80 -7.77
C LEU A 194 21.71 -3.74 -8.45
N GLY A 195 21.24 -4.76 -9.18
CA GLY A 195 22.09 -5.70 -9.92
C GLY A 195 22.54 -6.93 -9.14
N TYR A 196 22.23 -7.03 -7.84
CA TYR A 196 22.54 -8.22 -7.03
C TYR A 196 21.61 -9.38 -7.36
N THR A 197 22.18 -10.58 -7.46
CA THR A 197 21.45 -11.81 -7.76
C THR A 197 21.18 -12.59 -6.48
N HIS A 198 19.92 -12.99 -6.27
CA HIS A 198 19.45 -13.80 -5.14
C HIS A 198 18.85 -15.09 -5.67
N GLN A 199 19.30 -16.23 -5.16
CA GLN A 199 18.78 -17.54 -5.52
C GLN A 199 18.28 -18.24 -4.27
N GLU A 200 17.04 -18.71 -4.32
CA GLU A 200 16.40 -19.41 -3.21
C GLU A 200 15.69 -20.67 -3.68
N THR A 201 15.60 -21.65 -2.78
CA THR A 201 14.94 -22.93 -3.02
C THR A 201 13.93 -23.20 -1.92
N ALA A 202 12.72 -23.61 -2.29
CA ALA A 202 11.67 -23.94 -1.33
C ALA A 202 10.90 -25.21 -1.72
N PHE A 203 10.35 -25.86 -0.70
CA PHE A 203 9.35 -26.92 -0.85
C PHE A 203 7.95 -26.32 -0.76
N GLY A 204 6.98 -26.96 -1.42
CA GLY A 204 5.58 -26.57 -1.36
C GLY A 204 4.66 -27.77 -1.42
N VAL A 205 3.38 -27.53 -1.18
CA VAL A 205 2.32 -28.55 -1.32
C VAL A 205 2.15 -28.96 -2.80
N GLY A 206 2.37 -28.01 -3.71
CA GLY A 206 2.33 -28.20 -5.16
C GLY A 206 3.47 -27.45 -5.87
N PRO A 207 3.67 -27.66 -7.18
CA PRO A 207 4.72 -26.99 -7.94
C PRO A 207 4.59 -25.46 -7.93
N VAL A 208 3.36 -24.95 -8.03
CA VAL A 208 3.08 -23.51 -7.93
C VAL A 208 3.42 -22.96 -6.54
N ASP A 209 2.99 -23.65 -5.48
CA ASP A 209 3.27 -23.23 -4.09
C ASP A 209 4.78 -23.23 -3.80
N ALA A 210 5.50 -24.26 -4.25
CA ALA A 210 6.96 -24.32 -4.12
C ALA A 210 7.64 -23.13 -4.83
N ALA A 211 7.22 -22.83 -6.06
CA ALA A 211 7.76 -21.73 -6.85
C ALA A 211 7.48 -20.36 -6.21
N LEU A 212 6.25 -20.11 -5.76
CA LEU A 212 5.88 -18.85 -5.11
C LEU A 212 6.59 -18.68 -3.76
N ARG A 213 6.81 -19.75 -2.99
CA ARG A 213 7.60 -19.68 -1.75
C ARG A 213 9.07 -19.35 -2.02
N ALA A 214 9.70 -20.04 -2.97
CA ALA A 214 11.09 -19.77 -3.36
C ALA A 214 11.24 -18.32 -3.87
N LEU A 215 10.28 -17.87 -4.68
CA LEU A 215 10.20 -16.49 -5.13
C LEU A 215 10.09 -15.50 -3.96
N ASN A 216 9.21 -15.76 -2.99
CA ASN A 216 9.01 -14.88 -1.84
C ASN A 216 10.28 -14.77 -0.97
N LEU A 217 11.00 -15.88 -0.77
CA LEU A 217 12.31 -15.88 -0.10
C LEU A 217 13.33 -15.02 -0.86
N ALA A 218 13.42 -15.18 -2.18
CA ALA A 218 14.35 -14.40 -3.01
C ALA A 218 14.03 -12.90 -2.99
N VAL A 219 12.75 -12.52 -3.04
CA VAL A 219 12.29 -11.11 -2.92
C VAL A 219 12.60 -10.52 -1.55
N SER A 220 12.45 -11.31 -0.49
CA SER A 220 12.64 -10.87 0.91
C SER A 220 14.05 -10.36 1.22
N HIS A 221 15.03 -10.64 0.35
CA HIS A 221 16.41 -10.15 0.48
C HIS A 221 16.54 -8.63 0.27
N TYR A 222 15.64 -8.01 -0.47
CA TYR A 222 15.73 -6.57 -0.81
C TYR A 222 14.39 -5.84 -0.74
N ILE A 223 13.27 -6.53 -0.51
CA ILE A 223 11.96 -5.91 -0.30
C ILE A 223 11.30 -6.54 0.93
N PRO A 224 10.85 -5.74 1.92
CA PRO A 224 10.16 -6.27 3.09
C PRO A 224 8.75 -6.72 2.69
N VAL A 225 8.57 -8.04 2.53
CA VAL A 225 7.29 -8.68 2.14
C VAL A 225 6.71 -9.61 3.21
N ALA A 226 7.23 -9.55 4.44
CA ALA A 226 6.84 -10.44 5.53
C ALA A 226 5.36 -10.28 5.97
N ASP A 227 4.81 -9.07 5.83
CA ASP A 227 3.42 -8.74 6.16
C ASP A 227 2.46 -8.83 4.95
N VAL A 228 2.94 -9.35 3.81
CA VAL A 228 2.15 -9.53 2.59
C VAL A 228 1.57 -10.95 2.57
N GLN A 229 0.25 -11.05 2.37
CA GLN A 229 -0.47 -12.32 2.32
C GLN A 229 -1.14 -12.51 0.97
N MET A 230 -1.06 -13.69 0.37
CA MET A 230 -1.86 -14.02 -0.81
C MET A 230 -3.24 -14.51 -0.37
N VAL A 231 -4.28 -13.71 -0.62
CA VAL A 231 -5.64 -13.96 -0.14
C VAL A 231 -6.58 -14.52 -1.20
N SER A 232 -6.21 -14.42 -2.48
CA SER A 232 -6.92 -15.07 -3.58
C SER A 232 -5.91 -15.51 -4.64
N TYR A 233 -6.12 -16.71 -5.18
CA TYR A 233 -5.37 -17.27 -6.30
C TYR A 233 -6.33 -18.00 -7.22
N ARG A 234 -6.27 -17.68 -8.51
CA ARG A 234 -7.09 -18.31 -9.53
C ARG A 234 -6.27 -18.53 -10.79
N CYS A 235 -6.33 -19.74 -11.34
CA CYS A 235 -5.79 -20.03 -12.67
C CYS A 235 -6.90 -20.57 -13.58
N LEU A 236 -6.94 -20.07 -14.80
CA LEU A 236 -7.90 -20.47 -15.83
C LEU A 236 -7.14 -20.83 -17.10
N ALA A 237 -7.46 -22.00 -17.66
CA ALA A 237 -6.99 -22.45 -18.95
C ALA A 237 -8.15 -23.18 -19.66
N THR A 238 -8.37 -22.88 -20.93
CA THR A 238 -9.49 -23.45 -21.70
C THR A 238 -9.20 -24.90 -22.11
N THR A 239 -7.96 -25.16 -22.53
CA THR A 239 -7.45 -26.49 -22.88
C THR A 239 -6.02 -26.65 -22.35
N ALA A 240 -5.49 -27.86 -22.34
CA ALA A 240 -4.13 -28.13 -21.84
C ALA A 240 -3.04 -27.36 -22.61
N ASP A 241 -3.26 -27.09 -23.90
CA ASP A 241 -2.34 -26.37 -24.77
C ASP A 241 -2.68 -24.87 -24.90
N SER A 242 -3.73 -24.41 -24.22
CA SER A 242 -4.12 -22.99 -24.22
C SER A 242 -3.25 -22.18 -23.26
N PRO A 243 -3.04 -20.89 -23.53
CA PRO A 243 -2.48 -19.97 -22.55
C PRO A 243 -3.24 -20.03 -21.22
N VAL A 244 -2.48 -20.04 -20.14
CA VAL A 244 -2.98 -19.97 -18.77
C VAL A 244 -3.06 -18.51 -18.36
N SER A 245 -4.22 -18.10 -17.85
CA SER A 245 -4.37 -16.85 -17.15
C SER A 245 -4.38 -17.08 -15.65
N ALA A 246 -3.40 -16.51 -14.95
CA ALA A 246 -3.30 -16.54 -13.51
C ALA A 246 -3.67 -15.17 -12.93
N MET A 247 -4.41 -15.18 -11.83
CA MET A 247 -4.77 -14.02 -11.03
C MET A 247 -4.36 -14.26 -9.59
N VAL A 248 -3.64 -13.29 -9.03
CA VAL A 248 -3.21 -13.26 -7.63
C VAL A 248 -3.79 -12.01 -7.00
N LEU A 249 -4.24 -12.13 -5.75
CA LEU A 249 -4.60 -10.99 -4.92
C LEU A 249 -3.74 -11.03 -3.66
N LEU A 250 -2.82 -10.07 -3.56
CA LEU A 250 -2.06 -9.87 -2.34
C LEU A 250 -2.83 -8.92 -1.41
N GLU A 251 -2.70 -9.11 -0.12
CA GLU A 251 -3.22 -8.26 0.93
C GLU A 251 -2.07 -7.79 1.81
N ARG A 252 -1.98 -6.48 2.01
CA ARG A 252 -1.06 -5.88 2.98
C ARG A 252 -1.80 -4.73 3.66
N GLN A 253 -1.84 -4.74 4.99
CA GLN A 253 -2.42 -3.64 5.80
C GLN A 253 -3.83 -3.22 5.33
N MET A 254 -4.71 -4.20 5.11
CA MET A 254 -6.10 -3.99 4.64
C MET A 254 -6.17 -3.25 3.28
N ALA A 255 -5.15 -3.43 2.44
CA ALA A 255 -5.15 -3.05 1.03
C ALA A 255 -4.94 -4.29 0.18
N LEU A 256 -5.68 -4.39 -0.93
CA LEU A 256 -5.64 -5.48 -1.88
C LEU A 256 -4.86 -5.07 -3.13
N PHE A 257 -3.89 -5.89 -3.54
CA PHE A 257 -3.00 -5.66 -4.65
C PHE A 257 -3.21 -6.78 -5.66
N PRO A 258 -4.07 -6.58 -6.66
CA PRO A 258 -4.30 -7.58 -7.68
C PRO A 258 -3.12 -7.62 -8.65
N GLY A 259 -2.85 -8.81 -9.16
CA GLY A 259 -1.88 -9.03 -10.24
C GLY A 259 -2.31 -10.15 -11.16
N ARG A 260 -1.86 -10.04 -12.40
CA ARG A 260 -2.23 -10.95 -13.48
C ARG A 260 -1.00 -11.42 -14.25
N GLY A 261 -1.02 -12.69 -14.64
CA GLY A 261 0.02 -13.34 -15.43
C GLY A 261 -0.59 -14.14 -16.56
N PHE A 262 0.12 -14.21 -17.68
CA PHE A 262 -0.36 -14.87 -18.90
C PHE A 262 0.79 -15.62 -19.53
N HIS A 263 0.77 -16.95 -19.39
CA HIS A 263 1.84 -17.80 -19.88
C HIS A 263 1.29 -19.16 -20.33
N LEU A 264 2.00 -19.86 -21.22
CA LEU A 264 1.62 -21.21 -21.64
C LEU A 264 1.78 -22.25 -20.52
N ASP A 265 2.63 -21.95 -19.55
CA ASP A 265 2.93 -22.77 -18.37
C ASP A 265 2.27 -22.18 -17.13
N VAL A 266 1.58 -23.03 -16.35
CA VAL A 266 0.81 -22.62 -15.16
C VAL A 266 1.71 -22.02 -14.07
N VAL A 267 2.92 -22.55 -13.88
CA VAL A 267 3.84 -22.05 -12.85
C VAL A 267 4.36 -20.68 -13.23
N MET A 268 4.78 -20.51 -14.49
CA MET A 268 5.23 -19.20 -14.97
C MET A 268 4.12 -18.17 -14.98
N ALA A 269 2.90 -18.52 -15.39
CA ALA A 269 1.74 -17.62 -15.31
C ALA A 269 1.51 -17.17 -13.86
N SER A 270 1.63 -18.10 -12.91
CA SER A 270 1.46 -17.82 -11.47
C SER A 270 2.56 -16.89 -10.93
N ILE A 271 3.82 -17.10 -11.33
CA ILE A 271 4.94 -16.24 -10.96
C ILE A 271 4.75 -14.83 -11.52
N GLU A 272 4.38 -14.71 -12.79
CA GLU A 272 4.10 -13.41 -13.43
C GLU A 272 2.96 -12.67 -12.72
N ALA A 273 1.88 -13.37 -12.38
CA ALA A 273 0.75 -12.80 -11.64
C ALA A 273 1.19 -12.28 -10.27
N TYR A 274 2.00 -13.04 -9.55
CA TYR A 274 2.54 -12.65 -8.26
C TYR A 274 3.48 -11.44 -8.36
N LEU A 275 4.43 -11.46 -9.31
CA LEU A 275 5.35 -10.35 -9.54
C LEU A 275 4.62 -9.07 -9.97
N ASN A 276 3.55 -9.20 -10.77
CA ASN A 276 2.71 -8.07 -11.14
C ASN A 276 1.95 -7.50 -9.94
N ALA A 277 1.37 -8.34 -9.08
CA ALA A 277 0.72 -7.91 -7.84
C ALA A 277 1.72 -7.21 -6.90
N LEU A 278 2.92 -7.78 -6.78
CA LEU A 278 3.99 -7.21 -5.98
C LEU A 278 4.49 -5.88 -6.56
N GLY A 279 4.62 -5.77 -7.89
CA GLY A 279 4.94 -4.51 -8.55
C GLY A 279 3.88 -3.43 -8.30
N TYR A 280 2.59 -3.82 -8.28
CA TYR A 280 1.49 -2.93 -7.89
C TYR A 280 1.63 -2.49 -6.42
N LEU A 281 1.94 -3.41 -5.51
CA LEU A 281 2.22 -3.12 -4.09
C LEU A 281 3.38 -2.15 -3.92
N ILE A 282 4.54 -2.44 -4.50
CA ILE A 282 5.73 -1.60 -4.41
C ILE A 282 5.47 -0.21 -4.97
N PHE A 283 4.79 -0.11 -6.11
CA PHE A 283 4.41 1.16 -6.70
C PHE A 283 3.54 2.00 -5.75
N CYS A 284 2.61 1.34 -5.05
CA CYS A 284 1.69 1.99 -4.11
C CYS A 284 2.38 2.37 -2.79
N ASP A 285 3.23 1.50 -2.26
CA ASP A 285 3.97 1.73 -1.01
C ASP A 285 5.23 2.60 -1.21
N ARG A 286 5.59 2.87 -2.47
CA ARG A 286 6.79 3.62 -2.89
C ARG A 286 8.09 3.08 -2.25
N LEU A 287 8.18 1.75 -2.14
CA LEU A 287 9.39 1.04 -1.73
C LEU A 287 10.47 1.07 -2.81
#